data_AF-A0A166BJD3-F1
#
_entry.id   AF-A0A166BJD3-F1
#
_cell.length_a   1.000
_cell.length_b   1.000
_cell.length_c   1.000
_cell.angle_alpha   90.00
_cell.angle_beta   90.00
_cell.angle_gamma   90.00
#
_symmetry.space_group_name_H-M   'P 1'
#
loop_
_entity.id
_entity.type
_entity.pdbx_description
1 polymer ?
#
loop_
_entity_poly.entity_id
_entity_poly.type
_entity_poly.pdbx_seq_one_letter_code
_entity_poly.pdbx_strand_id
1 'polypeptide(L)'
;MRESNLPLLIKAFLSNTHVTIAQQWLNSNDGKRAAYVICAMNAGIWLLWKVPRLRPSMQRHFLHDPLSGRWHTLVTSVFSHNSFMHMAVNNIALVGFASTTSHWMVVSESRVAPTLPESTTLYHFIAFYLSAGAFASLVSHVFSARFIWPRLVGKSLMKTTRRVLPGLGASGAVYACLGLTAMAFPTGEVSLLFLPFTMHVSTAFLGLVAFDAIGAVTAWRLGLDHVAHLGGAAFGYLYWKYGMQYWWVPWRDAAQVVADELLEEELKELEDEEKTKEGKQVEFGPAVEEKEDATRRTSSGKGNGEK
;
A
#
# COMPACT_ATOMS: atom_id res chain seq x y z
N MET A 1 -37.81 5.89 -11.27
CA MET A 1 -36.93 5.14 -10.34
C MET A 1 -37.82 4.31 -9.43
N ARG A 2 -37.68 2.98 -9.40
CA ARG A 2 -38.50 2.10 -8.55
C ARG A 2 -38.24 2.46 -7.08
N GLU A 3 -39.22 3.04 -6.40
CA GLU A 3 -39.13 3.22 -4.95
C GLU A 3 -38.99 1.83 -4.31
N SER A 4 -37.88 1.61 -3.61
CA SER A 4 -37.69 0.38 -2.88
C SER A 4 -38.74 0.30 -1.76
N ASN A 5 -39.51 -0.79 -1.71
CA ASN A 5 -40.50 -1.09 -0.65
C ASN A 5 -39.84 -1.45 0.70
N LEU A 6 -38.67 -0.87 1.00
CA LEU A 6 -37.97 -1.09 2.25
C LEU A 6 -38.69 -0.32 3.38
N PRO A 7 -38.94 -0.95 4.54
CA PRO A 7 -39.45 -0.28 5.72
C PRO A 7 -38.64 0.98 6.05
N LEU A 8 -39.31 2.04 6.50
CA LEU A 8 -38.71 3.34 6.82
C LEU A 8 -37.49 3.20 7.76
N LEU A 9 -37.58 2.29 8.73
CA LEU A 9 -36.52 2.01 9.69
C LEU A 9 -35.25 1.45 9.02
N ILE A 10 -35.40 0.59 8.00
CA ILE A 10 -34.26 0.04 7.25
C ILE A 10 -33.64 1.13 6.36
N LYS A 11 -34.47 1.98 5.72
CA LYS A 11 -33.97 3.12 4.94
C LYS A 11 -33.18 4.10 5.82
N ALA A 12 -33.71 4.44 7.00
CA ALA A 12 -33.05 5.32 7.95
C ALA A 12 -31.74 4.71 8.48
N PHE A 13 -31.74 3.42 8.83
CA PHE A 13 -30.53 2.72 9.25
C PHE A 13 -29.46 2.73 8.15
N LEU A 14 -29.79 2.29 6.92
CA LEU A 14 -28.86 2.26 5.80
C LEU A 14 -28.32 3.67 5.47
N SER A 15 -29.19 4.68 5.46
CA SER A 15 -28.78 6.07 5.22
C SER A 15 -27.82 6.56 6.31
N ASN A 16 -28.15 6.35 7.58
CA ASN A 16 -27.30 6.78 8.70
C ASN A 16 -25.96 6.04 8.71
N THR A 17 -25.96 4.73 8.43
CA THR A 17 -24.72 3.95 8.29
C THR A 17 -23.88 4.47 7.14
N HIS A 18 -24.48 4.70 5.97
CA HIS A 18 -23.77 5.23 4.81
C HIS A 18 -23.16 6.60 5.11
N VAL A 19 -23.94 7.54 5.66
CA VAL A 19 -23.46 8.88 6.02
C VAL A 19 -22.35 8.79 7.06
N THR A 20 -22.49 7.94 8.08
CA THR A 20 -21.46 7.77 9.12
C THR A 20 -20.14 7.27 8.53
N ILE A 21 -20.19 6.26 7.67
CA ILE A 21 -19.00 5.69 7.01
C ILE A 21 -18.38 6.72 6.06
N ALA A 22 -19.20 7.36 5.23
CA ALA A 22 -18.75 8.39 4.31
C ALA A 22 -18.08 9.55 5.06
N GLN A 23 -18.68 10.01 6.15
CA GLN A 23 -18.13 11.09 6.97
C GLN A 23 -16.81 10.67 7.63
N GLN A 24 -16.71 9.45 8.15
CA GLN A 24 -15.45 8.93 8.69
C GLN A 24 -14.34 8.88 7.64
N TRP A 25 -14.67 8.43 6.42
CA TRP A 25 -13.73 8.38 5.31
C TRP A 25 -13.27 9.78 4.87
N LEU A 26 -14.23 10.70 4.66
CA LEU A 26 -13.96 12.07 4.24
C LEU A 26 -13.12 12.83 5.27
N ASN A 27 -13.41 12.66 6.56
CA ASN A 27 -12.67 13.31 7.64
C ASN A 27 -11.33 12.64 7.98
N SER A 28 -11.09 11.44 7.47
CA SER A 28 -9.83 10.74 7.71
C SER A 28 -8.73 11.28 6.80
N ASN A 29 -7.52 11.40 7.36
CA ASN A 29 -6.34 11.71 6.56
C ASN A 29 -5.89 10.49 5.75
N ASP A 30 -5.00 10.73 4.79
CA ASP A 30 -4.57 9.72 3.82
C ASP A 30 -3.94 8.48 4.47
N GLY A 31 -3.13 8.63 5.53
CA GLY A 31 -2.61 7.49 6.28
C GLY A 31 -3.71 6.64 6.91
N LYS A 32 -4.74 7.25 7.48
CA LYS A 32 -5.88 6.53 8.06
C LYS A 32 -6.74 5.84 6.97
N ARG A 33 -6.89 6.46 5.80
CA ARG A 33 -7.52 5.82 4.62
C ARG A 33 -6.73 4.60 4.16
N ALA A 34 -5.40 4.72 4.07
CA ALA A 34 -4.51 3.60 3.77
C ALA A 34 -4.66 2.47 4.79
N ALA A 35 -4.72 2.81 6.09
CA ALA A 35 -4.97 1.83 7.15
C ALA A 35 -6.32 1.11 6.99
N TYR A 36 -7.39 1.80 6.58
CA TYR A 36 -8.68 1.15 6.31
C TYR A 36 -8.58 0.12 5.18
N VAL A 37 -7.88 0.44 4.10
CA VAL A 37 -7.63 -0.50 2.99
C VAL A 37 -6.85 -1.71 3.49
N ILE A 38 -5.77 -1.50 4.25
CA ILE A 38 -4.98 -2.59 4.85
C ILE A 38 -5.82 -3.45 5.80
N CYS A 39 -6.66 -2.83 6.63
CA CYS A 39 -7.55 -3.54 7.55
C CYS A 39 -8.55 -4.41 6.79
N ALA A 40 -9.11 -3.93 5.67
CA ALA A 40 -9.99 -4.69 4.81
C ALA A 40 -9.26 -5.88 4.17
N MET A 41 -8.00 -5.70 3.72
CA MET A 41 -7.16 -6.78 3.21
C MET A 41 -6.86 -7.83 4.29
N ASN A 42 -6.49 -7.40 5.50
CA ASN A 42 -6.26 -8.30 6.64
C ASN A 42 -7.50 -9.13 6.96
N ALA A 43 -8.68 -8.50 6.97
CA ALA A 43 -9.95 -9.18 7.18
C ALA A 43 -10.26 -10.20 6.06
N GLY A 44 -10.06 -9.81 4.79
CA GLY A 44 -10.23 -10.71 3.65
C GLY A 44 -9.31 -11.94 3.74
N ILE A 45 -8.02 -11.73 4.01
CA ILE A 45 -7.03 -12.80 4.16
C ILE A 45 -7.39 -13.70 5.35
N TRP A 46 -7.83 -13.14 6.46
CA TRP A 46 -8.30 -13.92 7.61
C TRP A 46 -9.53 -14.77 7.29
N LEU A 47 -10.45 -14.27 6.48
CA LEU A 47 -11.60 -15.05 5.99
C LEU A 47 -11.16 -16.17 5.04
N LEU A 48 -10.19 -15.92 4.16
CA LEU A 48 -9.64 -16.96 3.27
C LEU A 48 -9.03 -18.13 4.07
N TRP A 49 -8.40 -17.86 5.22
CA TRP A 49 -7.93 -18.90 6.14
C TRP A 49 -9.04 -19.81 6.70
N LYS A 50 -10.31 -19.35 6.71
CA LYS A 50 -11.44 -20.15 7.19
C LYS A 50 -11.89 -21.19 6.18
N VAL A 51 -11.63 -20.97 4.89
CA VAL A 51 -11.99 -21.89 3.82
C VAL A 51 -11.02 -23.09 3.80
N PRO A 52 -11.45 -24.33 4.14
CA PRO A 52 -10.55 -25.47 4.27
C PRO A 52 -9.75 -25.78 3.00
N ARG A 53 -10.38 -25.59 1.82
CA ARG A 53 -9.76 -25.81 0.51
C ARG A 53 -8.59 -24.87 0.22
N LEU A 54 -8.61 -23.66 0.78
CA LEU A 54 -7.57 -22.65 0.54
C LEU A 54 -6.40 -22.77 1.52
N ARG A 55 -6.55 -23.49 2.63
CA ARG A 55 -5.51 -23.61 3.69
C ARG A 55 -4.13 -23.99 3.16
N PRO A 56 -3.95 -24.97 2.24
CA PRO A 56 -2.62 -25.29 1.72
C PRO A 56 -1.98 -24.12 0.96
N SER A 57 -2.78 -23.34 0.22
CA SER A 57 -2.29 -22.13 -0.45
C SER A 57 -1.93 -21.05 0.56
N MET A 58 -2.79 -20.82 1.56
CA MET A 58 -2.54 -19.85 2.63
C MET A 58 -1.26 -20.17 3.42
N GLN A 59 -1.02 -21.45 3.72
CA GLN A 59 0.22 -21.90 4.38
C GLN A 59 1.47 -21.70 3.53
N ARG A 60 1.35 -21.75 2.20
CA ARG A 60 2.51 -21.56 1.31
C ARG A 60 2.84 -20.09 1.10
N HIS A 61 1.81 -19.24 1.00
CA HIS A 61 1.95 -17.86 0.55
C HIS A 61 1.74 -16.82 1.64
N PHE A 62 1.03 -17.11 2.74
CA PHE A 62 0.67 -16.12 3.79
C PHE A 62 1.20 -16.51 5.17
N LEU A 63 2.12 -17.45 5.24
CA LEU A 63 2.74 -17.92 6.47
C LEU A 63 4.25 -17.90 6.28
N HIS A 64 4.96 -17.12 7.08
CA HIS A 64 6.41 -17.06 6.96
C HIS A 64 7.05 -18.26 7.67
N ASP A 65 7.72 -19.10 6.90
CA ASP A 65 8.56 -20.19 7.38
C ASP A 65 10.02 -19.91 6.97
N PRO A 66 10.93 -19.69 7.94
CA PRO A 66 12.33 -19.40 7.66
C PRO A 66 13.05 -20.47 6.81
N LEU A 67 12.57 -21.72 6.83
CA LEU A 67 13.19 -22.82 6.09
C LEU A 67 12.64 -22.98 4.66
N SER A 68 11.55 -22.29 4.33
CA SER A 68 10.86 -22.48 3.05
C SER A 68 11.59 -21.85 1.85
N GLY A 69 12.53 -20.93 2.08
CA GLY A 69 13.20 -20.15 1.02
C GLY A 69 12.29 -19.17 0.28
N ARG A 70 11.03 -19.01 0.68
CA ARG A 70 10.05 -18.16 -0.01
C ARG A 70 10.14 -16.71 0.45
N TRP A 71 10.91 -15.90 -0.27
CA TRP A 71 11.10 -14.48 0.06
C TRP A 71 9.81 -13.67 0.10
N HIS A 72 8.83 -13.95 -0.78
CA HIS A 72 7.57 -13.20 -0.83
C HIS A 72 6.77 -13.29 0.48
N THR A 73 6.98 -14.37 1.26
CA THR A 73 6.32 -14.54 2.56
C THR A 73 6.76 -13.52 3.60
N LEU A 74 7.89 -12.82 3.41
CA LEU A 74 8.31 -11.70 4.25
C LEU A 74 7.32 -10.52 4.18
N VAL A 75 6.62 -10.36 3.05
CA VAL A 75 5.63 -9.29 2.84
C VAL A 75 4.22 -9.81 3.09
N THR A 76 3.84 -10.92 2.47
CA THR A 76 2.46 -11.41 2.54
C THR A 76 2.06 -11.90 3.93
N SER A 77 3.01 -12.36 4.75
CA SER A 77 2.72 -12.74 6.16
C SER A 77 2.33 -11.55 7.03
N VAL A 78 2.71 -10.32 6.65
CA VAL A 78 2.34 -9.08 7.36
C VAL A 78 0.82 -8.86 7.35
N PHE A 79 0.12 -9.41 6.35
CA PHE A 79 -1.34 -9.32 6.26
C PHE A 79 -2.09 -10.49 6.92
N SER A 80 -1.36 -11.49 7.40
CA SER A 80 -1.93 -12.76 7.87
C SER A 80 -2.03 -12.82 9.39
N HIS A 81 -3.14 -13.33 9.93
CA HIS A 81 -3.40 -13.33 11.38
C HIS A 81 -3.94 -14.68 11.87
N ASN A 82 -3.46 -15.14 13.02
CA ASN A 82 -3.79 -16.46 13.59
C ASN A 82 -5.18 -16.51 14.24
N SER A 83 -5.65 -15.38 14.78
CA SER A 83 -6.85 -15.28 15.58
C SER A 83 -7.54 -13.95 15.31
N PHE A 84 -8.86 -13.92 15.57
CA PHE A 84 -9.65 -12.70 15.40
C PHE A 84 -9.16 -11.58 16.32
N MET A 85 -8.90 -11.89 17.58
CA MET A 85 -8.44 -10.89 18.55
C MET A 85 -7.09 -10.29 18.16
N HIS A 86 -6.14 -11.13 17.72
CA HIS A 86 -4.84 -10.63 17.26
C HIS A 86 -4.98 -9.69 16.05
N MET A 87 -5.85 -10.03 15.09
CA MET A 87 -6.17 -9.14 13.96
C MET A 87 -6.85 -7.85 14.40
N ALA A 88 -7.82 -7.93 15.31
CA ALA A 88 -8.58 -6.77 15.79
C ALA A 88 -7.66 -5.76 16.50
N VAL A 89 -6.82 -6.23 17.42
CA VAL A 89 -5.85 -5.37 18.14
C VAL A 89 -4.88 -4.69 17.16
N ASN A 90 -4.34 -5.45 16.20
CA ASN A 90 -3.44 -4.89 15.19
C ASN A 90 -4.13 -3.83 14.32
N ASN A 91 -5.34 -4.11 13.83
CA ASN A 91 -6.08 -3.19 12.99
C ASN A 91 -6.47 -1.90 13.74
N ILE A 92 -6.89 -2.01 15.01
CA ILE A 92 -7.20 -0.85 15.85
C ILE A 92 -5.94 -0.01 16.07
N ALA A 93 -4.83 -0.65 16.43
CA ALA A 93 -3.56 0.05 16.63
C ALA A 93 -3.06 0.70 15.32
N LEU A 94 -3.15 0.00 14.19
CA LEU A 94 -2.79 0.53 12.87
C LEU A 94 -3.59 1.78 12.54
N VAL A 95 -4.93 1.74 12.66
CA VAL A 95 -5.79 2.91 12.39
C VAL A 95 -5.46 4.07 13.32
N GLY A 96 -5.10 3.80 14.57
CA GLY A 96 -4.68 4.81 15.55
C GLY A 96 -3.39 5.52 15.13
N PHE A 97 -2.32 4.76 14.89
CA PHE A 97 -0.99 5.32 14.60
C PHE A 97 -0.78 5.72 13.15
N ALA A 98 -1.58 5.24 12.20
CA ALA A 98 -1.46 5.61 10.80
C ALA A 98 -1.73 7.10 10.57
N SER A 99 -2.70 7.65 11.31
CA SER A 99 -3.05 9.07 11.23
C SER A 99 -1.87 9.96 11.65
N THR A 100 -1.22 9.65 12.78
CA THR A 100 -0.08 10.43 13.29
C THR A 100 1.17 10.23 12.44
N THR A 101 1.38 9.02 11.94
CA THR A 101 2.52 8.70 11.05
C THR A 101 2.43 9.48 9.74
N SER A 102 1.27 9.46 9.07
CA SER A 102 1.04 10.24 7.83
C SER A 102 1.10 11.74 8.08
N HIS A 103 0.59 12.23 9.22
CA HIS A 103 0.75 13.64 9.57
C HIS A 103 2.23 14.04 9.72
N TRP A 104 3.06 13.20 10.35
CA TRP A 104 4.50 13.43 10.41
C TRP A 104 5.15 13.42 9.02
N MET A 105 4.70 12.55 8.10
CA MET A 105 5.21 12.49 6.72
C MET A 105 4.98 13.83 5.99
N VAL A 106 3.75 14.35 6.00
CA VAL A 106 3.40 15.66 5.41
C VAL A 106 4.30 16.77 5.96
N VAL A 107 4.42 16.84 7.29
CA VAL A 107 5.22 17.88 7.96
C VAL A 107 6.70 17.72 7.63
N SER A 108 7.19 16.49 7.54
CA SER A 108 8.61 16.22 7.27
C SER A 108 8.98 16.50 5.83
N GLU A 109 8.09 16.24 4.88
CA GLU A 109 8.28 16.58 3.47
C GLU A 109 8.41 18.10 3.32
N SER A 110 7.50 18.86 3.96
CA SER A 110 7.53 20.32 3.95
C SER A 110 8.84 20.90 4.50
N ARG A 111 9.55 20.18 5.37
CA ARG A 111 10.86 20.58 5.91
C ARG A 111 12.01 20.26 4.97
N VAL A 112 11.93 19.14 4.26
CA VAL A 112 12.94 18.76 3.26
C VAL A 112 12.79 19.62 2.00
N ALA A 113 11.57 20.11 1.72
CA ALA A 113 11.23 20.99 0.62
C ALA A 113 11.72 20.45 -0.75
N PRO A 114 11.22 19.27 -1.16
CA PRO A 114 11.60 18.66 -2.42
C PRO A 114 11.10 19.48 -3.62
N THR A 115 11.71 19.24 -4.79
CA THR A 115 11.37 19.91 -6.05
C THR A 115 9.91 19.69 -6.46
N LEU A 116 9.39 18.47 -6.26
CA LEU A 116 7.98 18.16 -6.44
C LEU A 116 7.35 17.67 -5.13
N PRO A 117 6.31 18.36 -4.63
CA PRO A 117 5.51 17.87 -3.51
C PRO A 117 4.70 16.62 -3.88
N GLU A 118 4.50 15.72 -2.92
CA GLU A 118 3.64 14.57 -3.12
C GLU A 118 2.16 14.98 -3.20
N SER A 119 1.43 14.40 -4.16
CA SER A 119 0.01 14.66 -4.33
C SER A 119 -0.85 13.99 -3.25
N THR A 120 -0.39 12.86 -2.72
CA THR A 120 -1.03 12.12 -1.62
C THR A 120 -0.01 11.36 -0.80
N THR A 121 -0.18 11.39 0.53
CA THR A 121 0.67 10.63 1.46
C THR A 121 0.22 9.18 1.61
N LEU A 122 -0.86 8.78 0.93
CA LEU A 122 -1.41 7.43 0.97
C LEU A 122 -0.37 6.41 0.49
N TYR A 123 0.26 6.67 -0.65
CA TYR A 123 1.26 5.77 -1.22
C TYR A 123 2.54 5.74 -0.39
N HIS A 124 2.94 6.90 0.17
CA HIS A 124 4.04 6.98 1.13
C HIS A 124 3.81 6.08 2.34
N PHE A 125 2.62 6.19 2.95
CA PHE A 125 2.27 5.36 4.09
C PHE A 125 2.24 3.86 3.75
N ILE A 126 1.68 3.47 2.59
CA ILE A 126 1.67 2.07 2.16
C ILE A 126 3.09 1.55 1.95
N ALA A 127 3.96 2.33 1.29
CA ALA A 127 5.36 1.95 1.07
C ALA A 127 6.12 1.80 2.38
N PHE A 128 5.91 2.72 3.33
CA PHE A 128 6.45 2.63 4.69
C PHE A 128 5.95 1.37 5.40
N TYR A 129 4.65 1.11 5.41
CA TYR A 129 4.05 -0.04 6.07
C TYR A 129 4.59 -1.37 5.53
N LEU A 130 4.65 -1.51 4.20
CA LEU A 130 5.19 -2.71 3.54
C LEU A 130 6.68 -2.90 3.84
N SER A 131 7.47 -1.83 3.74
CA SER A 131 8.92 -1.87 4.03
C SER A 131 9.19 -2.21 5.49
N ALA A 132 8.46 -1.60 6.42
CA ALA A 132 8.56 -1.87 7.84
C ALA A 132 8.19 -3.31 8.18
N GLY A 133 7.09 -3.81 7.63
CA GLY A 133 6.64 -5.19 7.84
C GLY A 133 7.61 -6.22 7.27
N ALA A 134 8.12 -5.97 6.06
CA ALA A 134 9.14 -6.82 5.44
C ALA A 134 10.45 -6.82 6.24
N PHE A 135 10.91 -5.65 6.69
CA PHE A 135 12.10 -5.52 7.52
C PHE A 135 11.95 -6.24 8.85
N ALA A 136 10.84 -6.04 9.56
CA ALA A 136 10.54 -6.73 10.81
C ALA A 136 10.53 -8.26 10.64
N SER A 137 9.89 -8.74 9.57
CA SER A 137 9.86 -10.16 9.22
C SER A 137 11.26 -10.70 8.91
N LEU A 138 12.08 -9.92 8.21
CA LEU A 138 13.47 -10.27 7.90
C LEU A 138 14.33 -10.34 9.17
N VAL A 139 14.19 -9.39 10.09
CA VAL A 139 14.93 -9.41 11.37
C VAL A 139 14.58 -10.66 12.18
N SER A 140 13.29 -10.99 12.29
CA SER A 140 12.84 -12.23 12.94
C SER A 140 13.34 -13.49 12.22
N HIS A 141 13.31 -13.49 10.88
CA HIS A 141 13.85 -14.57 10.05
C HIS A 141 15.34 -14.81 10.34
N VAL A 142 16.17 -13.77 10.23
CA VAL A 142 17.62 -13.85 10.44
C VAL A 142 17.92 -14.28 11.88
N PHE A 143 17.21 -13.73 12.86
CA PHE A 143 17.42 -14.12 14.25
C PHE A 143 17.07 -15.60 14.47
N SER A 144 15.94 -16.06 13.94
CA SER A 144 15.51 -17.46 14.02
C SER A 144 16.52 -18.38 13.33
N ALA A 145 16.94 -18.06 12.10
CA ALA A 145 17.95 -18.76 11.33
C ALA A 145 19.29 -18.87 12.06
N ARG A 146 19.76 -17.77 12.66
CA ARG A 146 21.11 -17.68 13.21
C ARG A 146 21.25 -18.19 14.64
N PHE A 147 20.21 -18.00 15.46
CA PHE A 147 20.30 -18.21 16.91
C PHE A 147 19.36 -19.29 17.44
N ILE A 148 18.19 -19.47 16.84
CA ILE A 148 17.21 -20.46 17.31
C ILE A 148 17.50 -21.81 16.68
N TRP A 149 17.58 -21.88 15.34
CA TRP A 149 17.70 -23.13 14.61
C TRP A 149 18.94 -23.97 14.96
N PRO A 150 20.16 -23.43 15.05
CA PRO A 150 21.34 -24.23 15.42
C PRO A 150 21.23 -24.86 16.82
N ARG A 151 20.57 -24.17 17.76
CA ARG A 151 20.33 -24.67 19.13
C ARG A 151 19.29 -25.78 19.18
N LEU A 152 18.34 -25.79 18.24
CA LEU A 152 17.32 -26.83 18.12
C LEU A 152 17.88 -28.09 17.44
N VAL A 153 18.74 -27.93 16.43
CA VAL A 153 19.38 -29.06 15.72
C VAL A 153 20.43 -29.76 16.59
N GLY A 154 21.17 -29.02 17.43
CA GLY A 154 22.19 -29.59 18.33
C GLY A 154 21.63 -30.36 19.54
N LYS A 155 20.34 -30.22 19.87
CA LYS A 155 19.67 -31.02 20.91
C LYS A 155 18.80 -32.07 20.23
N SER A 156 19.34 -33.30 20.14
CA SER A 156 18.73 -34.53 19.62
C SER A 156 17.26 -34.48 19.17
N LEU A 157 17.06 -34.98 17.95
CA LEU A 157 15.83 -35.42 17.30
C LEU A 157 14.94 -36.30 18.22
N MET A 158 14.28 -35.74 19.23
CA MET A 158 13.31 -36.48 20.05
C MET A 158 12.03 -35.68 20.22
N LYS A 159 11.01 -36.12 19.46
CA LYS A 159 9.59 -36.10 19.82
C LYS A 159 9.11 -34.82 20.48
N THR A 160 9.11 -33.71 19.76
CA THR A 160 7.97 -32.80 19.64
C THR A 160 8.38 -31.82 18.56
N THR A 161 7.61 -31.75 17.47
CA THR A 161 7.52 -30.57 16.61
C THR A 161 7.15 -29.35 17.47
N ARG A 162 8.08 -28.84 18.29
CA ARG A 162 7.96 -27.54 18.94
C ARG A 162 8.17 -26.52 17.85
N ARG A 163 7.11 -26.35 17.05
CA ARG A 163 6.93 -25.35 16.00
C ARG A 163 7.69 -24.10 16.42
N VAL A 164 8.77 -23.79 15.70
CA VAL A 164 9.12 -22.38 15.51
C VAL A 164 7.82 -21.77 15.00
N LEU A 165 7.16 -20.96 15.84
CA LEU A 165 5.86 -20.42 15.47
C LEU A 165 6.10 -19.62 14.20
N PRO A 166 5.44 -19.95 13.09
CA PRO A 166 5.62 -19.19 11.88
C PRO A 166 5.21 -17.74 12.13
N GLY A 167 6.06 -16.80 11.72
CA GLY A 167 5.81 -15.37 11.84
C GLY A 167 4.63 -14.98 10.97
N LEU A 168 3.63 -14.33 11.59
CA LEU A 168 2.46 -13.80 10.90
C LEU A 168 1.90 -12.63 11.72
N GLY A 169 1.53 -11.57 11.03
CA GLY A 169 0.84 -10.43 11.63
C GLY A 169 1.43 -9.08 11.22
N ALA A 170 0.56 -8.07 11.27
CA ALA A 170 0.91 -6.69 10.96
C ALA A 170 1.78 -6.02 12.04
N SER A 171 2.01 -6.71 13.17
CA SER A 171 2.51 -6.09 14.40
C SER A 171 3.88 -5.45 14.26
N GLY A 172 4.79 -6.01 13.45
CA GLY A 172 6.07 -5.36 13.14
C GLY A 172 5.91 -4.00 12.47
N ALA A 173 5.02 -3.89 11.48
CA ALA A 173 4.72 -2.63 10.80
C ALA A 173 3.97 -1.65 11.72
N VAL A 174 3.08 -2.14 12.57
CA VAL A 174 2.40 -1.33 13.60
C VAL A 174 3.40 -0.80 14.63
N TYR A 175 4.37 -1.61 15.05
CA TYR A 175 5.46 -1.18 15.94
C TYR A 175 6.34 -0.11 15.30
N ALA A 176 6.55 -0.16 13.98
CA ALA A 176 7.23 0.92 13.27
C ALA A 176 6.43 2.22 13.27
N CYS A 177 5.10 2.17 13.05
CA CYS A 177 4.22 3.34 13.16
C CYS A 177 4.27 3.94 14.58
N LEU A 178 4.21 3.07 15.60
CA LEU A 178 4.30 3.48 17.00
C LEU A 178 5.67 4.10 17.31
N GLY A 179 6.76 3.46 16.90
CA GLY A 179 8.12 3.95 17.14
C GLY A 179 8.38 5.30 16.47
N LEU A 180 7.94 5.47 15.22
CA LEU A 180 7.98 6.75 14.53
C LEU A 180 7.15 7.80 15.26
N THR A 181 5.91 7.47 15.65
CA THR A 181 5.03 8.39 16.39
C THR A 181 5.64 8.78 17.74
N ALA A 182 6.26 7.85 18.47
CA ALA A 182 6.90 8.10 19.75
C ALA A 182 8.07 9.07 19.66
N MET A 183 8.81 9.07 18.54
CA MET A 183 9.90 10.01 18.31
C MET A 183 9.40 11.35 17.77
N ALA A 184 8.37 11.34 16.92
CA ALA A 184 7.79 12.54 16.34
C ALA A 184 6.95 13.36 17.34
N PHE A 185 6.22 12.68 18.23
CA PHE A 185 5.26 13.27 19.15
C PHE A 185 5.40 12.64 20.56
N PRO A 186 6.56 12.80 21.23
CA PRO A 186 6.89 12.05 22.45
C PRO A 186 5.95 12.32 23.63
N THR A 187 5.33 13.51 23.68
CA THR A 187 4.37 13.93 24.72
C THR A 187 2.91 13.71 24.30
N GLY A 188 2.65 13.17 23.11
CA GLY A 188 1.30 12.79 22.72
C GLY A 188 0.74 11.74 23.67
N GLU A 189 -0.56 11.78 23.95
CA GLU A 189 -1.22 10.79 24.81
C GLU A 189 -1.74 9.60 24.00
N VAL A 190 -1.56 8.40 24.55
CA VAL A 190 -2.12 7.16 24.03
C VAL A 190 -2.74 6.35 25.17
N SER A 191 -3.85 5.67 24.87
CA SER A 191 -4.39 4.60 25.71
C SER A 191 -4.11 3.27 25.02
N LEU A 192 -3.42 2.37 25.72
CA LEU A 192 -3.26 0.99 25.26
C LEU A 192 -4.57 0.25 25.53
N LEU A 193 -5.02 -0.57 24.57
CA LEU A 193 -6.36 -1.18 24.57
C LEU A 193 -6.77 -1.88 25.88
N PHE A 194 -5.80 -2.38 26.66
CA PHE A 194 -6.03 -3.12 27.89
C PHE A 194 -5.69 -2.35 29.18
N LEU A 195 -5.25 -1.10 29.08
CA LEU A 195 -4.89 -0.27 30.22
C LEU A 195 -5.93 0.85 30.40
N PRO A 196 -6.59 0.96 31.58
CA PRO A 196 -7.64 1.94 31.82
C PRO A 196 -7.07 3.33 32.18
N PHE A 197 -5.98 3.73 31.55
CA PHE A 197 -5.34 5.05 31.73
C PHE A 197 -4.61 5.46 30.45
N THR A 198 -4.42 6.77 30.28
CA THR A 198 -3.57 7.33 29.22
C THR A 198 -2.15 7.51 29.75
N MET A 199 -1.19 7.50 28.84
CA MET A 199 0.20 7.82 29.13
C MET A 199 0.85 8.45 27.90
N HIS A 200 2.00 9.09 28.08
CA HIS A 200 2.77 9.59 26.94
C HIS A 200 3.19 8.44 26.02
N VAL A 201 3.09 8.66 24.71
CA VAL A 201 3.44 7.68 23.68
C VAL A 201 4.90 7.23 23.83
N SER A 202 5.81 8.14 24.19
CA SER A 202 7.20 7.80 24.48
C SER A 202 7.35 6.80 25.63
N THR A 203 6.61 6.99 26.73
CA THR A 203 6.60 6.08 27.88
C THR A 203 6.01 4.71 27.50
N ALA A 204 4.89 4.70 26.76
CA ALA A 204 4.27 3.47 26.28
C ALA A 204 5.23 2.69 25.36
N PHE A 205 5.87 3.39 24.42
CA PHE A 205 6.82 2.81 23.49
C PHE A 205 8.05 2.23 24.21
N LEU A 206 8.63 2.96 25.16
CA LEU A 206 9.76 2.47 25.95
C LEU A 206 9.38 1.21 26.74
N GLY A 207 8.20 1.20 27.37
CA GLY A 207 7.70 0.03 28.10
C GLY A 207 7.51 -1.19 27.19
N LEU A 208 6.96 -0.99 26.00
CA LEU A 208 6.75 -2.07 25.02
C LEU A 208 8.08 -2.62 24.46
N VAL A 209 9.03 -1.74 24.12
CA VAL A 209 10.38 -2.16 23.70
C VAL A 209 11.09 -2.93 24.81
N ALA A 210 11.00 -2.47 26.06
CA ALA A 210 11.57 -3.19 27.20
C ALA A 210 10.92 -4.57 27.39
N PHE A 211 9.59 -4.64 27.29
CA PHE A 211 8.84 -5.89 27.36
C PHE A 211 9.27 -6.88 26.27
N ASP A 212 9.38 -6.44 25.01
CA ASP A 212 9.82 -7.29 23.92
C ASP A 212 11.30 -7.67 24.03
N ALA A 213 12.17 -6.78 24.51
CA ALA A 213 13.59 -7.09 24.75
C ALA A 213 13.74 -8.19 25.81
N ILE A 214 13.02 -8.09 26.93
CA ILE A 214 12.97 -9.13 27.97
C ILE A 214 12.41 -10.43 27.36
N GLY A 215 11.31 -10.35 26.61
CA GLY A 215 10.69 -11.51 25.96
C GLY A 215 11.63 -12.21 24.98
N ALA A 216 12.40 -11.46 24.19
CA ALA A 216 13.38 -11.98 23.25
C ALA A 216 14.57 -12.66 23.96
N VAL A 217 15.08 -12.09 25.05
CA VAL A 217 16.20 -12.66 25.82
C VAL A 217 15.78 -13.89 26.61
N THR A 218 14.62 -13.84 27.27
CA THR A 218 14.08 -14.93 28.10
C THR A 218 13.36 -16.01 27.29
N ALA A 219 13.19 -15.79 25.98
CA ALA A 219 12.46 -16.65 25.05
C ALA A 219 11.02 -16.95 25.50
N TRP A 220 10.32 -15.96 26.06
CA TRP A 220 8.89 -16.05 26.33
C TRP A 220 8.12 -16.32 25.04
N ARG A 221 7.18 -17.26 25.10
CA ARG A 221 6.35 -17.65 23.94
C ARG A 221 4.89 -17.43 24.26
N LEU A 222 4.50 -16.17 24.45
CA LEU A 222 3.10 -15.76 24.63
C LEU A 222 2.33 -15.64 23.30
N GLY A 223 2.84 -16.25 22.22
CA GLY A 223 2.28 -16.10 20.87
C GLY A 223 2.64 -14.78 20.17
N LEU A 224 3.63 -14.05 20.69
CA LEU A 224 4.17 -12.81 20.13
C LEU A 224 5.52 -13.07 19.46
N ASP A 225 5.79 -12.36 18.36
CA ASP A 225 7.13 -12.30 17.76
C ASP A 225 7.87 -11.07 18.28
N HIS A 226 8.43 -11.22 19.48
CA HIS A 226 9.17 -10.16 20.16
C HIS A 226 10.31 -9.59 19.30
N VAL A 227 10.96 -10.42 18.49
CA VAL A 227 12.08 -9.98 17.65
C VAL A 227 11.58 -9.20 16.44
N ALA A 228 10.47 -9.61 15.82
CA ALA A 228 9.83 -8.83 14.77
C ALA A 228 9.37 -7.45 15.30
N HIS A 229 8.82 -7.39 16.52
CA HIS A 229 8.41 -6.12 17.13
C HIS A 229 9.61 -5.17 17.34
N LEU A 230 10.72 -5.69 17.88
CA LEU A 230 11.95 -4.91 18.02
C LEU A 230 12.52 -4.47 16.66
N GLY A 231 12.45 -5.32 15.64
CA GLY A 231 12.81 -4.97 14.27
C GLY A 231 11.94 -3.83 13.72
N GLY A 232 10.63 -3.88 13.97
CA GLY A 232 9.68 -2.82 13.63
C GLY A 232 9.97 -1.51 14.37
N ALA A 233 10.20 -1.57 15.68
CA ALA A 233 10.58 -0.41 16.50
C ALA A 233 11.86 0.26 16.00
N ALA A 234 12.88 -0.55 15.68
CA ALA A 234 14.13 -0.06 15.10
C ALA A 234 13.89 0.59 13.73
N PHE A 235 13.09 -0.02 12.85
CA PHE A 235 12.72 0.56 11.56
C PHE A 235 12.01 1.90 11.73
N GLY A 236 11.03 2.00 12.63
CA GLY A 236 10.31 3.23 12.91
C GLY A 236 11.23 4.37 13.36
N TYR A 237 12.17 4.09 14.27
CA TYR A 237 13.18 5.05 14.71
C TYR A 237 14.10 5.48 13.56
N LEU A 238 14.62 4.53 12.78
CA LEU A 238 15.52 4.82 11.67
C LEU A 238 14.80 5.62 10.57
N TYR A 239 13.54 5.30 10.29
CA TYR A 239 12.75 6.01 9.31
C TYR A 239 12.40 7.43 9.75
N TRP A 240 12.05 7.62 11.04
CA TRP A 240 11.87 8.96 11.60
C TRP A 240 13.15 9.80 11.45
N LYS A 241 14.32 9.21 11.70
CA LYS A 241 15.59 9.94 11.69
C LYS A 241 16.14 10.20 10.29
N TYR A 242 16.01 9.24 9.38
CA TYR A 242 16.69 9.24 8.09
C TYR A 242 15.77 9.00 6.89
N GLY A 243 14.57 8.45 7.12
CA GLY A 243 13.68 7.95 6.07
C GLY A 243 13.26 9.03 5.08
N MET A 244 12.87 10.22 5.55
CA MET A 244 12.46 11.28 4.62
C MET A 244 13.61 11.79 3.75
N GLN A 245 14.72 12.17 4.39
CA GLN A 245 15.85 12.84 3.71
C GLN A 245 16.67 11.90 2.82
N TYR A 246 16.89 10.65 3.24
CA TYR A 246 17.82 9.75 2.58
C TYR A 246 17.16 8.61 1.82
N TRP A 247 15.84 8.42 2.02
CA TRP A 247 15.14 7.31 1.38
C TRP A 247 13.96 7.78 0.54
N TRP A 248 12.97 8.46 1.11
CA TRP A 248 11.75 8.81 0.40
C TRP A 248 11.98 9.83 -0.71
N VAL A 249 12.51 11.01 -0.36
CA VAL A 249 12.73 12.10 -1.32
C VAL A 249 13.69 11.68 -2.44
N PRO A 250 14.90 11.14 -2.16
CA PRO A 250 15.81 10.75 -3.24
C PRO A 250 15.26 9.67 -4.16
N TRP A 251 14.52 8.69 -3.61
CA TRP A 251 13.95 7.62 -4.43
C TRP A 251 12.83 8.14 -5.34
N ARG A 252 12.01 9.07 -4.84
CA ARG A 252 10.97 9.70 -5.63
C ARG A 252 11.56 10.63 -6.71
N ASP A 253 12.56 11.43 -6.37
CA ASP A 253 13.22 12.31 -7.34
C ASP A 253 13.83 11.47 -8.48
N ALA A 254 14.43 10.32 -8.17
CA ALA A 254 14.90 9.37 -9.18
C ALA A 254 13.75 8.75 -10.00
N ALA A 255 12.65 8.35 -9.37
CA ALA A 255 11.49 7.79 -10.06
C ALA A 255 10.82 8.82 -10.99
N GLN A 256 10.84 10.09 -10.61
CA GLN A 256 10.29 11.17 -11.43
C GLN A 256 11.11 11.38 -12.69
N VAL A 257 12.45 11.36 -12.63
CA VAL A 257 13.29 11.46 -13.84
C VAL A 257 12.90 10.40 -14.86
N VAL A 258 12.69 9.17 -14.41
CA VAL A 258 12.24 8.06 -15.27
C VAL A 258 10.82 8.30 -15.81
N ALA A 259 9.92 8.85 -15.00
CA ALA A 259 8.55 9.15 -15.43
C ALA A 259 8.52 10.27 -16.48
N ASP A 260 9.36 11.30 -16.32
CA ASP A 260 9.48 12.41 -17.26
C ASP A 260 10.06 11.92 -18.60
N GLU A 261 11.07 11.03 -18.58
CA GLU A 261 11.62 10.39 -19.79
C GLU A 261 10.55 9.57 -20.54
N LEU A 262 9.78 8.73 -19.84
CA LEU A 262 8.71 7.94 -20.45
C LEU A 262 7.59 8.81 -21.04
N LEU A 263 7.26 9.92 -20.37
CA LEU A 263 6.26 10.86 -20.84
C LEU A 263 6.73 11.60 -22.10
N GLU A 264 8.01 11.97 -22.18
CA GLU A 264 8.59 12.54 -23.39
C GLU A 264 8.58 11.56 -24.58
N GLU A 265 8.80 10.26 -24.33
CA GLU A 265 8.68 9.21 -25.35
C GLU A 265 7.24 9.07 -25.86
N GLU A 266 6.26 8.98 -24.96
CA GLU A 266 4.84 8.86 -25.31
C GLU A 266 4.33 10.10 -26.06
N LEU A 267 4.76 11.31 -25.67
CA LEU A 267 4.43 12.54 -26.38
C LEU A 267 4.98 12.56 -27.82
N LYS A 268 6.21 12.07 -28.03
CA LYS A 268 6.77 11.97 -29.39
C LYS A 268 5.99 10.99 -30.27
N GLU A 269 5.61 9.83 -29.72
CA GLU A 269 4.80 8.86 -30.46
C GLU A 269 3.45 9.46 -30.87
N LEU A 270 2.79 10.20 -29.97
CA LEU A 270 1.53 10.88 -30.27
C LEU A 270 1.68 11.99 -31.32
N GLU A 271 2.74 12.80 -31.26
CA GLU A 271 3.03 13.82 -32.27
C GLU A 271 3.28 13.19 -33.65
N ASP A 272 4.00 12.07 -33.70
CA ASP A 272 4.28 11.37 -34.96
C ASP A 272 3.02 10.70 -35.53
N GLU A 273 2.14 10.17 -34.68
CA GLU A 273 0.81 9.70 -35.10
C GLU A 273 -0.05 10.83 -35.68
N GLU A 274 -0.06 12.00 -35.03
CA GLU A 274 -0.84 13.15 -35.47
C GLU A 274 -0.34 13.69 -36.82
N LYS A 275 0.99 13.84 -36.99
CA LYS A 275 1.60 14.18 -38.28
C LYS A 275 1.25 13.19 -39.38
N THR A 276 1.18 11.90 -39.06
CA THR A 276 0.79 10.84 -40.01
C THR A 276 -0.70 10.92 -40.39
N LYS A 277 -1.57 11.35 -39.47
CA LYS A 277 -3.01 11.57 -39.72
C LYS A 277 -3.25 12.85 -40.54
N GLU A 278 -2.55 13.93 -40.26
CA GLU A 278 -2.61 15.18 -41.05
C GLU A 278 -2.07 14.98 -42.47
N GLY A 279 -0.95 14.26 -42.63
CA GLY A 279 -0.39 13.92 -43.94
C GLY A 279 -1.31 13.07 -44.83
N LYS A 280 -2.26 12.34 -44.24
CA LYS A 280 -3.29 11.58 -44.97
C LYS A 280 -4.55 12.38 -45.30
N GLN A 281 -4.81 13.51 -44.65
CA GLN A 281 -5.96 14.38 -44.99
C GLN A 281 -5.65 15.38 -46.10
N VAL A 282 -4.38 15.58 -46.47
CA VAL A 282 -3.96 16.50 -47.53
C VAL A 282 -3.51 15.73 -48.78
N GLU A 283 -4.44 15.01 -49.41
CA GLU A 283 -4.26 14.52 -50.79
C GLU A 283 -5.44 15.03 -51.64
N PHE A 284 -5.38 16.30 -52.04
CA PHE A 284 -6.23 16.79 -53.12
C PHE A 284 -5.68 16.21 -54.42
N GLY A 285 -6.43 15.28 -55.03
CA GLY A 285 -6.09 14.69 -56.33
C GLY A 285 -5.88 15.77 -57.41
N PRO A 286 -5.03 15.50 -58.42
CA PRO A 286 -4.65 16.51 -59.40
C PRO A 286 -5.86 17.02 -60.17
N ALA A 287 -5.92 18.34 -60.36
CA ALA A 287 -6.92 18.98 -61.22
C ALA A 287 -6.80 18.38 -62.63
N VAL A 288 -7.90 17.82 -63.13
CA VAL A 288 -8.00 17.29 -64.49
C VAL A 288 -7.95 18.48 -65.46
N GLU A 289 -6.82 18.68 -66.14
CA GLU A 289 -6.75 19.54 -67.32
C GLU A 289 -7.50 18.84 -68.48
N GLU A 290 -8.68 19.37 -68.80
CA GLU A 290 -9.48 18.96 -69.94
C GLU A 290 -8.83 19.51 -71.22
N LYS A 291 -8.25 18.62 -72.04
CA LYS A 291 -7.71 18.98 -73.36
C LYS A 291 -8.85 19.23 -74.34
N GLU A 292 -8.92 20.45 -74.88
CA GLU A 292 -9.71 20.77 -76.06
C GLU A 292 -9.19 19.98 -77.27
N ASP A 293 -10.00 19.04 -77.78
CA ASP A 293 -9.73 18.35 -79.04
C ASP A 293 -10.65 18.91 -80.14
N ALA A 294 -10.03 19.62 -81.08
CA ALA A 294 -10.69 20.23 -82.21
C ALA A 294 -10.87 19.20 -83.33
N THR A 295 -12.10 18.69 -83.53
CA THR A 295 -12.46 18.03 -84.80
C THR A 295 -13.81 18.49 -85.35
N ARG A 296 -13.67 19.36 -86.36
CA ARG A 296 -14.62 19.82 -87.38
C ARG A 296 -15.47 18.68 -87.98
N ARG A 297 -16.81 18.84 -88.02
CA ARG A 297 -17.67 18.33 -89.12
C ARG A 297 -19.01 19.09 -89.22
N THR A 298 -19.11 19.76 -90.36
CA THR A 298 -20.27 20.31 -91.08
C THR A 298 -21.63 19.61 -90.87
N SER A 299 -22.72 20.36 -90.72
CA SER A 299 -23.68 20.65 -91.82
C SER A 299 -24.95 21.38 -91.34
N SER A 300 -25.32 22.42 -92.11
CA SER A 300 -26.67 22.78 -92.59
C SER A 300 -27.89 22.37 -91.73
N GLY A 301 -28.84 23.22 -91.34
CA GLY A 301 -29.27 24.52 -91.83
C GLY A 301 -30.80 24.64 -91.64
N LYS A 302 -31.31 25.89 -91.55
CA LYS A 302 -32.73 26.32 -91.51
C LYS A 302 -33.51 25.90 -90.24
N GLY A 303 -34.32 26.74 -89.61
CA GLY A 303 -34.88 28.04 -89.96
C GLY A 303 -36.26 28.16 -89.29
N ASN A 304 -36.65 29.42 -89.00
CA ASN A 304 -37.95 29.87 -88.47
C ASN A 304 -38.31 29.44 -87.05
N GLY A 305 -38.82 30.31 -86.17
CA GLY A 305 -39.31 31.67 -86.34
C GLY A 305 -40.49 31.87 -85.40
N GLU A 306 -40.52 33.03 -84.72
CA GLU A 306 -41.66 33.65 -84.00
C GLU A 306 -42.26 32.82 -82.84
N LYS A 307 -42.63 33.36 -81.68
CA LYS A 307 -42.79 34.71 -81.14
C LYS A 307 -42.86 34.54 -79.61
#